data_AF-H9GV64-F1
#
_entry.id   AF-H9GV64-F1
#
_cell.length_a   1.000
_cell.length_b   1.000
_cell.length_c   1.000
_cell.angle_alpha   90.00
_cell.angle_beta   90.00
_cell.angle_gamma   90.00
#
_symmetry.space_group_name_H-M   'P 1'
#
loop_
_entity.id
_entity.type
_entity.pdbx_description
1 polymer ?
#
loop_
_entity_poly.entity_id
_entity_poly.type
_entity_poly.pdbx_seq_one_letter_code
_entity_poly.pdbx_strand_id
1 'polypeptide(L)'
;MEWRDSVLVQLDQVKSRMQMAADSLQEADKWSTLSADIEETFKTQDVSVISAKLTSMQSSLAVLVDTPDYSEKCVHLEALKNRLEALASPQIVAAFNAQSVDQSRVFVKVFTEIDRMPQLLAYYYKCHKVQLVSAWQDLCQSDLPLDRQLTGLYDLLLETWHTQLQWAMQVFKSPHQVVTVLLLQALGALAPPIPACLSLSMERAGPEVKLGLLLSLYETTTFFARGLEAAMMPCLKDCNLVKVGELVEATYGPYKPFQLQYRALEEENLLIQMSAVPLEHGEILDCVQELSHSVSKLFGLASAAVDHCLQLTDGLGVGGLLKALRALFHKYSSDFSNALLSIRKKCQLDEIPSDSLFQEDWGAFQTAVRIIGTCGELLRQCGDFEQQLANRILSRAGKYLSDSYSPCSLSGLQEPSPEKHSPFKNPWQEHNYLQAESPAEYAALLETLYTLKVSLFLPLVPAPTNPSWVSGKNCLAEPVPPNRAFHPHYPSLYVLISQFM
;
A
#
# COMPACT_ATOMS: atom_id res chain seq x y z
N MET A 1 28.27 -20.28 -66.83
CA MET A 1 28.61 -20.54 -65.42
C MET A 1 27.36 -20.84 -64.61
N GLU A 2 26.24 -20.12 -64.83
CA GLU A 2 24.93 -20.30 -64.16
C GLU A 2 24.38 -21.73 -64.07
N TRP A 3 24.61 -22.60 -65.06
CA TRP A 3 24.12 -23.99 -65.03
C TRP A 3 24.85 -24.89 -64.03
N ARG A 4 26.15 -24.65 -63.75
CA ARG A 4 26.88 -25.42 -62.73
C ARG A 4 26.44 -25.01 -61.33
N ASP A 5 26.20 -23.72 -61.13
CA ASP A 5 25.76 -23.19 -59.84
C ASP A 5 24.35 -23.69 -59.50
N SER A 6 23.44 -23.75 -60.50
CA SER A 6 22.10 -24.32 -60.31
C SER A 6 22.11 -25.82 -59.94
N VAL A 7 23.01 -26.63 -60.53
CA VAL A 7 23.11 -28.07 -60.24
C VAL A 7 23.73 -28.32 -58.87
N LEU A 8 24.71 -27.50 -58.46
CA LEU A 8 25.30 -27.57 -57.12
C LEU A 8 24.27 -27.24 -56.03
N VAL A 9 23.43 -26.23 -56.23
CA VAL A 9 22.34 -25.90 -55.29
C VAL A 9 21.33 -27.03 -55.17
N GLN A 10 20.94 -27.67 -56.28
CA GLN A 10 20.02 -28.82 -56.24
C GLN A 10 20.64 -30.04 -55.54
N LEU A 11 21.91 -30.33 -55.80
CA LEU A 11 22.63 -31.43 -55.14
C LEU A 11 22.76 -31.19 -53.63
N ASP A 12 23.10 -29.97 -53.23
CA ASP A 12 23.19 -29.59 -51.82
C ASP A 12 21.83 -29.68 -51.13
N GLN A 13 20.76 -29.30 -51.82
CA GLN A 13 19.40 -29.43 -51.30
C GLN A 13 18.96 -30.88 -51.14
N VAL A 14 19.31 -31.77 -52.08
CA VAL A 14 19.05 -33.22 -51.94
C VAL A 14 19.90 -33.81 -50.81
N LYS A 15 21.18 -33.44 -50.73
CA LYS A 15 22.08 -33.88 -49.66
C LYS A 15 21.58 -33.45 -48.28
N SER A 16 21.15 -32.20 -48.14
CA SER A 16 20.55 -31.68 -46.91
C SER A 16 19.29 -32.46 -46.52
N ARG A 17 18.38 -32.71 -47.47
CA ARG A 17 17.18 -33.52 -47.21
C ARG A 17 17.51 -34.97 -46.83
N MET A 18 18.48 -35.59 -47.50
CA MET A 18 18.93 -36.95 -47.16
C MET A 18 19.56 -36.99 -45.77
N GLN A 19 20.34 -35.98 -45.40
CA GLN A 19 20.92 -35.89 -44.06
C GLN A 19 19.83 -35.75 -43.00
N MET A 20 18.86 -34.85 -43.20
CA MET A 20 17.73 -34.71 -42.25
C MET A 20 16.89 -35.98 -42.14
N ALA A 21 16.67 -36.71 -43.25
CA ALA A 21 15.96 -37.98 -43.23
C ALA A 21 16.76 -39.08 -42.51
N ALA A 22 18.08 -39.14 -42.72
CA ALA A 22 18.96 -40.08 -42.03
C ALA A 22 19.01 -39.81 -40.52
N ASP A 23 19.15 -38.54 -40.13
CA ASP A 23 19.15 -38.13 -38.72
C ASP A 23 17.79 -38.43 -38.05
N SER A 24 16.68 -38.19 -38.76
CA SER A 24 15.32 -38.54 -38.29
C SER A 24 15.14 -40.05 -38.11
N LEU A 25 15.63 -40.87 -39.05
CA LEU A 25 15.56 -42.34 -38.92
C LEU A 25 16.40 -42.84 -37.74
N GLN A 26 17.61 -42.28 -37.55
CA GLN A 26 18.47 -42.64 -36.44
C GLN A 26 17.83 -42.30 -35.08
N GLU A 27 17.21 -41.13 -34.96
CA GLU A 27 16.50 -40.76 -33.72
C GLU A 27 15.19 -41.56 -33.53
N ALA A 28 14.55 -42.01 -34.61
CA ALA A 28 13.38 -42.90 -34.52
C ALA A 28 13.76 -44.29 -33.99
N ASP A 29 14.86 -44.86 -34.46
CA ASP A 29 15.39 -46.15 -33.98
C ASP A 29 15.83 -46.05 -32.52
N LYS A 30 16.50 -44.94 -32.17
CA LYS A 30 16.87 -44.63 -30.79
C LYS A 30 15.63 -44.50 -29.90
N TRP A 31 14.59 -43.80 -30.33
CA TRP A 31 13.32 -43.73 -29.60
C TRP A 31 12.72 -45.11 -29.35
N SER A 32 12.66 -45.96 -30.39
CA SER A 32 12.12 -47.32 -30.28
C SER A 32 12.89 -48.16 -29.24
N THR A 33 14.21 -48.08 -29.27
CA THR A 33 15.08 -48.76 -28.29
C THR A 33 14.86 -48.21 -26.87
N LEU A 34 14.83 -46.88 -26.71
CA LEU A 34 14.61 -46.25 -25.42
C LEU A 34 13.23 -46.62 -24.84
N SER A 35 12.20 -46.65 -25.68
CA SER A 35 10.83 -47.02 -25.30
C SER A 35 10.67 -48.49 -24.93
N ALA A 36 11.47 -49.39 -25.50
CA ALA A 36 11.46 -50.81 -25.11
C ALA A 36 12.12 -51.01 -23.74
N ASP A 37 13.20 -50.29 -23.46
CA ASP A 37 13.97 -50.44 -22.22
C ASP A 37 13.37 -49.70 -21.02
N ILE A 38 12.53 -48.68 -21.24
CA ILE A 38 12.08 -47.76 -20.18
C ILE A 38 11.34 -48.50 -19.04
N GLU A 39 10.59 -49.55 -19.36
CA GLU A 39 9.87 -50.31 -18.33
C GLU A 39 10.83 -51.08 -17.41
N GLU A 40 11.96 -51.57 -17.92
CA GLU A 40 13.00 -52.19 -17.09
C GLU A 40 13.71 -51.14 -16.23
N THR A 41 13.99 -49.95 -16.75
CA THR A 41 14.61 -48.89 -15.95
C THR A 41 13.69 -48.42 -14.81
N PHE A 42 12.37 -48.36 -15.02
CA PHE A 42 11.41 -48.03 -13.95
C PHE A 42 11.41 -49.05 -12.80
N LYS A 43 11.76 -50.32 -13.04
CA LYS A 43 11.87 -51.33 -11.98
C LYS A 43 13.03 -51.07 -11.01
N THR A 44 14.05 -50.32 -11.44
CA THR A 44 15.18 -49.96 -10.56
C THR A 44 14.77 -49.01 -9.43
N GLN A 45 13.65 -48.29 -9.59
CA GLN A 45 13.18 -47.23 -8.69
C GLN A 45 14.19 -46.09 -8.46
N ASP A 46 15.28 -46.03 -9.23
CA ASP A 46 16.26 -44.96 -9.16
C ASP A 46 15.82 -43.78 -10.02
N VAL A 47 15.37 -42.72 -9.36
CA VAL A 47 14.85 -41.49 -9.97
C VAL A 47 15.88 -40.85 -10.93
N SER A 48 17.17 -40.94 -10.62
CA SER A 48 18.23 -40.33 -11.44
C SER A 48 18.42 -41.10 -12.75
N VAL A 49 18.47 -42.43 -12.68
CA VAL A 49 18.64 -43.30 -13.86
C VAL A 49 17.42 -43.21 -14.77
N ILE A 50 16.22 -43.22 -14.20
CA ILE A 50 14.98 -43.08 -14.97
C ILE A 50 14.95 -41.71 -15.66
N SER A 51 15.30 -40.62 -14.95
CA SER A 51 15.32 -39.27 -15.54
C SER A 51 16.26 -39.15 -16.73
N ALA A 52 17.48 -39.71 -16.65
CA ALA A 52 18.44 -39.67 -17.75
C ALA A 52 17.91 -40.37 -19.01
N LYS A 53 17.18 -41.48 -18.84
CA LYS A 53 16.52 -42.18 -19.95
C LYS A 53 15.39 -41.32 -20.55
N LEU A 54 14.57 -40.67 -19.71
CA LEU A 54 13.50 -39.77 -20.17
C LEU A 54 14.05 -38.54 -20.91
N THR A 55 15.14 -37.94 -20.44
CA THR A 55 15.80 -36.81 -21.12
C THR A 55 16.35 -37.20 -22.48
N SER A 56 16.90 -38.43 -22.60
CA SER A 56 17.30 -38.99 -23.88
C SER A 56 16.10 -39.16 -24.83
N MET A 57 14.97 -39.66 -24.31
CA MET A 57 13.71 -39.76 -25.07
C MET A 57 13.20 -38.38 -25.51
N GLN A 58 13.23 -37.36 -24.64
CA GLN A 58 12.86 -35.98 -24.98
C GLN A 58 13.73 -35.43 -26.13
N SER A 59 15.03 -35.67 -26.08
CA SER A 59 15.97 -35.22 -27.10
C SER A 59 15.71 -35.90 -28.45
N SER A 60 15.44 -37.21 -28.44
CA SER A 60 15.05 -37.95 -29.66
C SER A 60 13.72 -37.45 -30.21
N LEU A 61 12.73 -37.20 -29.35
CA LEU A 61 11.42 -36.71 -29.78
C LEU A 61 11.49 -35.32 -30.43
N ALA A 62 12.39 -34.45 -29.97
CA ALA A 62 12.56 -33.10 -30.53
C ALA A 62 12.99 -33.10 -32.01
N VAL A 63 13.62 -34.17 -32.50
CA VAL A 63 14.02 -34.33 -33.91
C VAL A 63 12.91 -34.98 -34.76
N LEU A 64 11.94 -35.65 -34.12
CA LEU A 64 10.91 -36.45 -34.79
C LEU A 64 9.58 -35.70 -35.04
N VAL A 65 9.60 -34.37 -35.04
CA VAL A 65 8.39 -33.52 -35.14
C VAL A 65 7.56 -33.80 -36.40
N ASP A 66 8.23 -34.15 -37.51
CA ASP A 66 7.58 -34.38 -38.81
C ASP A 66 7.05 -35.82 -38.99
N THR A 67 7.09 -36.66 -37.94
CA THR A 67 6.57 -38.03 -37.98
C THR A 67 5.06 -38.09 -37.70
N PRO A 68 4.29 -38.94 -38.42
CA PRO A 68 2.83 -38.99 -38.28
C PRO A 68 2.36 -39.47 -36.89
N ASP A 69 3.21 -40.19 -36.16
CA ASP A 69 2.97 -40.71 -34.81
C ASP A 69 3.52 -39.81 -33.69
N TYR A 70 4.00 -38.61 -34.03
CA TYR A 70 4.60 -37.67 -33.09
C TYR A 70 3.69 -37.35 -31.89
N SER A 71 2.38 -37.13 -32.14
CA SER A 71 1.42 -36.83 -31.07
C SER A 71 1.28 -37.97 -30.07
N GLU A 72 1.29 -39.22 -30.53
CA GLU A 72 1.20 -40.39 -29.65
C GLU A 72 2.46 -40.54 -28.80
N LYS A 73 3.64 -40.31 -29.41
CA LYS A 73 4.94 -40.29 -28.71
C LYS A 73 5.01 -39.21 -27.64
N CYS A 74 4.48 -38.00 -27.91
CA CYS A 74 4.38 -36.93 -26.90
C CYS A 74 3.52 -37.36 -25.70
N VAL A 75 2.34 -37.93 -25.95
CA VAL A 75 1.45 -38.41 -24.88
C VAL A 75 2.13 -39.50 -24.06
N HIS A 76 2.81 -40.45 -24.71
CA HIS A 76 3.54 -41.50 -24.03
C HIS A 76 4.66 -40.95 -23.13
N LEU A 77 5.45 -39.99 -23.64
CA LEU A 77 6.51 -39.34 -22.87
C LEU A 77 5.97 -38.63 -21.63
N GLU A 78 4.86 -37.89 -21.78
CA GLU A 78 4.24 -37.20 -20.65
C GLU A 78 3.66 -38.18 -19.63
N ALA A 79 3.12 -39.33 -20.06
CA ALA A 79 2.70 -40.39 -19.15
C ALA A 79 3.87 -40.97 -18.34
N LEU A 80 5.02 -41.18 -18.98
CA LEU A 80 6.24 -41.64 -18.30
C LEU A 80 6.77 -40.60 -17.31
N LYS A 81 6.78 -39.32 -17.67
CA LYS A 81 7.15 -38.23 -16.74
C LYS A 81 6.21 -38.16 -15.54
N ASN A 82 4.89 -38.29 -15.75
CA ASN A 82 3.90 -38.36 -14.67
C ASN A 82 4.19 -39.54 -13.71
N ARG A 83 4.57 -40.70 -14.27
CA ARG A 83 4.92 -41.89 -13.46
C ARG A 83 6.19 -41.68 -12.64
N LEU A 84 7.21 -41.03 -13.21
CA LEU A 84 8.43 -40.66 -12.47
C LEU A 84 8.10 -39.68 -11.33
N GLU A 85 7.28 -38.67 -11.60
CA GLU A 85 6.84 -37.71 -10.57
C GLU A 85 6.10 -38.41 -9.43
N ALA A 86 5.17 -39.31 -9.73
CA ALA A 86 4.43 -40.08 -8.73
C ALA A 86 5.36 -40.94 -7.86
N LEU A 87 6.38 -41.57 -8.47
CA LEU A 87 7.39 -42.36 -7.77
C LEU A 87 8.28 -41.49 -6.86
N ALA A 88 8.65 -40.29 -7.32
CA ALA A 88 9.51 -39.39 -6.57
C ALA A 88 8.78 -38.59 -5.48
N SER A 89 7.46 -38.41 -5.58
CA SER A 89 6.66 -37.53 -4.70
C SER A 89 6.87 -37.76 -3.19
N PRO A 90 6.84 -39.01 -2.66
CA PRO A 90 7.06 -39.24 -1.23
C PRO A 90 8.48 -38.87 -0.79
N GLN A 91 9.47 -39.11 -1.64
CA GLN A 91 10.88 -38.80 -1.37
C GLN A 91 11.13 -37.28 -1.42
N ILE A 92 10.50 -36.58 -2.36
CA ILE A 92 10.55 -35.11 -2.46
C ILE A 92 9.97 -34.46 -1.20
N VAL A 93 8.78 -34.91 -0.77
CA VAL A 93 8.13 -34.40 0.44
C VAL A 93 9.00 -34.66 1.68
N ALA A 94 9.57 -35.86 1.80
CA ALA A 94 10.49 -36.17 2.90
C ALA A 94 11.74 -35.28 2.89
N ALA A 95 12.38 -35.10 1.71
CA ALA A 95 13.57 -34.28 1.57
C ALA A 95 13.31 -32.81 1.91
N PHE A 96 12.20 -32.23 1.45
CA PHE A 96 11.83 -30.85 1.76
C PHE A 96 11.44 -30.64 3.22
N ASN A 97 10.68 -31.56 3.83
CA ASN A 97 10.35 -31.47 5.25
C ASN A 97 11.59 -31.62 6.16
N ALA A 98 12.55 -32.46 5.75
CA ALA A 98 13.82 -32.61 6.47
C ALA A 98 14.85 -31.50 6.14
N GLN A 99 14.51 -30.57 5.23
CA GLN A 99 15.42 -29.54 4.71
C GLN A 99 16.76 -30.10 4.18
N SER A 100 16.75 -31.33 3.64
CA SER A 100 17.96 -31.98 3.13
C SER A 100 18.41 -31.33 1.82
N VAL A 101 19.53 -30.59 1.85
CA VAL A 101 20.08 -29.89 0.68
C VAL A 101 20.50 -30.87 -0.41
N ASP A 102 21.21 -31.94 -0.05
CA ASP A 102 21.77 -32.88 -1.03
C ASP A 102 20.68 -33.62 -1.81
N GLN A 103 19.67 -34.17 -1.10
CA GLN A 103 18.55 -34.84 -1.76
C GLN A 103 17.72 -33.86 -2.59
N SER A 104 17.49 -32.65 -2.08
CA SER A 104 16.75 -31.62 -2.81
C SER A 104 17.46 -31.20 -4.09
N ARG A 105 18.80 -31.10 -4.10
CA ARG A 105 19.59 -30.82 -5.32
C ARG A 105 19.43 -31.91 -6.38
N VAL A 106 19.39 -33.17 -5.96
CA VAL A 106 19.13 -34.29 -6.89
C VAL A 106 17.76 -34.13 -7.54
N PHE A 107 16.71 -33.86 -6.76
CA PHE A 107 15.37 -33.64 -7.31
C PHE A 107 15.27 -32.39 -8.18
N VAL A 108 15.92 -31.28 -7.80
CA VAL A 108 15.99 -30.07 -8.65
C VAL A 108 16.64 -30.37 -9.99
N LYS A 109 17.75 -31.11 -9.99
CA LYS A 109 18.42 -31.52 -11.24
C LYS A 109 17.48 -32.36 -12.10
N VAL A 110 16.91 -33.42 -11.54
CA VAL A 110 16.00 -34.33 -12.24
C VAL A 110 14.80 -33.60 -12.83
N PHE A 111 14.10 -32.78 -12.03
CA PHE A 111 12.91 -32.06 -12.47
C PHE A 111 13.21 -30.88 -13.40
N THR A 112 14.45 -30.37 -13.40
CA THR A 112 14.91 -29.45 -14.44
C THR A 112 15.10 -30.18 -15.77
N GLU A 113 15.73 -31.36 -15.76
CA GLU A 113 16.03 -32.14 -16.96
C GLU A 113 14.78 -32.66 -17.67
N ILE A 114 13.73 -33.03 -16.92
CA ILE A 114 12.46 -33.51 -17.48
C ILE A 114 11.42 -32.40 -17.76
N ASP A 115 11.81 -31.13 -17.64
CA ASP A 115 10.97 -29.94 -17.82
C ASP A 115 9.74 -29.88 -16.88
N ARG A 116 9.93 -30.24 -15.60
CA ARG A 116 8.86 -30.26 -14.56
C ARG A 116 9.17 -29.45 -13.30
N MET A 117 9.98 -28.40 -13.42
CA MET A 117 10.28 -27.51 -12.30
C MET A 117 9.04 -26.90 -11.61
N PRO A 118 7.97 -26.48 -12.31
CA PRO A 118 6.76 -25.97 -11.66
C PRO A 118 6.11 -26.97 -10.70
N GLN A 119 6.10 -28.26 -11.04
CA GLN A 119 5.55 -29.33 -10.21
C GLN A 119 6.41 -29.53 -8.96
N LEU A 120 7.75 -29.56 -9.10
CA LEU A 120 8.65 -29.64 -7.95
C LEU A 120 8.46 -28.47 -6.98
N LEU A 121 8.35 -27.25 -7.51
CA LEU A 121 8.08 -26.06 -6.71
C LEU A 121 6.73 -26.15 -5.99
N ALA A 122 5.70 -26.73 -6.62
CA ALA A 122 4.41 -26.96 -5.97
C ALA A 122 4.53 -27.87 -4.72
N TYR A 123 5.36 -28.92 -4.77
CA TYR A 123 5.67 -29.73 -3.57
C TYR A 123 6.41 -28.92 -2.50
N TYR A 124 7.42 -28.15 -2.88
CA TYR A 124 8.17 -27.28 -1.95
C TYR A 124 7.23 -26.30 -1.22
N TYR A 125 6.39 -25.58 -1.98
CA TYR A 125 5.43 -24.64 -1.42
C TYR A 125 4.42 -25.34 -0.53
N LYS A 126 3.88 -26.49 -0.94
CA LYS A 126 2.91 -27.24 -0.13
C LYS A 126 3.47 -27.62 1.23
N CYS A 127 4.72 -28.11 1.30
CA CYS A 127 5.33 -28.55 2.56
C CYS A 127 5.47 -27.38 3.56
N HIS A 128 6.06 -26.27 3.12
CA HIS A 128 6.32 -25.12 3.99
C HIS A 128 5.06 -24.32 4.30
N LYS A 129 4.16 -24.16 3.33
CA LYS A 129 2.89 -23.46 3.52
C LYS A 129 2.04 -24.09 4.62
N VAL A 130 1.96 -25.43 4.66
CA VAL A 130 1.17 -26.13 5.69
C VAL A 130 1.67 -25.80 7.09
N GLN A 131 2.99 -25.71 7.29
CA GLN A 131 3.59 -25.35 8.58
C GLN A 131 3.24 -23.92 9.01
N LEU A 132 3.31 -22.97 8.07
CA LEU A 132 2.94 -21.57 8.34
C LEU A 132 1.46 -21.41 8.66
N VAL A 133 0.59 -22.09 7.89
CA VAL A 133 -0.86 -22.05 8.11
C VAL A 133 -1.24 -22.72 9.43
N SER A 134 -0.60 -23.83 9.81
CA SER A 134 -0.86 -24.47 11.11
C SER A 134 -0.42 -23.58 12.27
N ALA A 135 0.76 -22.95 12.18
CA ALA A 135 1.23 -22.03 13.20
C ALA A 135 0.28 -20.84 13.39
N TRP A 136 -0.29 -20.31 12.29
CA TRP A 136 -1.32 -19.28 12.36
C TRP A 136 -2.60 -19.78 13.04
N GLN A 137 -3.04 -21.00 12.73
CA GLN A 137 -4.21 -21.60 13.37
C GLN A 137 -4.02 -21.76 14.88
N ASP A 138 -2.83 -22.15 15.31
CA ASP A 138 -2.48 -22.26 16.73
C ASP A 138 -2.47 -20.88 17.41
N LEU A 139 -1.93 -19.84 16.74
CA LEU A 139 -1.99 -18.46 17.23
C LEU A 139 -3.42 -17.95 17.37
N CYS A 140 -4.29 -18.23 16.39
CA CYS A 140 -5.71 -17.86 16.45
C CYS A 140 -6.49 -18.56 17.56
N GLN A 141 -6.05 -19.74 18.01
CA GLN A 141 -6.64 -20.46 19.14
C GLN A 141 -6.15 -19.96 20.50
N SER A 142 -5.09 -19.14 20.52
CA SER A 142 -4.58 -18.56 21.76
C SER A 142 -5.49 -17.45 22.31
N ASP A 143 -5.45 -17.24 23.63
CA ASP A 143 -6.15 -16.14 24.31
C ASP A 143 -5.49 -14.76 24.09
N LEU A 144 -4.50 -14.68 23.19
CA LEU A 144 -3.80 -13.43 22.90
C LEU A 144 -4.69 -12.47 22.10
N PRO A 145 -4.56 -11.15 22.32
CA PRO A 145 -5.23 -10.16 21.47
C PRO A 145 -4.66 -10.19 20.03
N LEU A 146 -5.46 -9.72 19.06
CA LEU A 146 -5.15 -9.87 17.63
C LEU A 146 -3.82 -9.20 17.24
N ASP A 147 -3.43 -8.09 17.86
CA ASP A 147 -2.14 -7.43 17.63
C ASP A 147 -0.97 -8.36 17.93
N ARG A 148 -1.05 -9.12 19.03
CA ARG A 148 -0.03 -10.10 19.42
C ARG A 148 -0.06 -11.35 18.54
N GLN A 149 -1.24 -11.80 18.14
CA GLN A 149 -1.36 -12.89 17.18
C GLN A 149 -0.73 -12.51 15.82
N LEU A 150 -1.01 -11.31 15.30
CA LEU A 150 -0.41 -10.80 14.08
C LEU A 150 1.10 -10.60 14.21
N THR A 151 1.58 -10.07 15.35
CA THR A 151 3.01 -9.95 15.62
C THR A 151 3.69 -11.31 15.50
N GLY A 152 3.16 -12.35 16.16
CA GLY A 152 3.72 -13.70 16.09
C GLY A 152 3.72 -14.30 14.67
N LEU A 153 2.66 -14.07 13.91
CA LEU A 153 2.60 -14.47 12.49
C LEU A 153 3.68 -13.77 11.66
N TYR A 154 3.81 -12.46 11.83
CA TYR A 154 4.74 -11.65 11.06
C TYR A 154 6.20 -11.94 11.39
N ASP A 155 6.52 -12.17 12.66
CA ASP A 155 7.85 -12.62 13.09
C ASP A 155 8.18 -13.97 12.45
N LEU A 156 7.24 -14.92 12.45
CA LEU A 156 7.41 -16.22 11.81
C LEU A 156 7.62 -16.10 10.29
N LEU A 157 6.87 -15.23 9.61
CA LEU A 157 7.01 -15.01 8.17
C LEU A 157 8.37 -14.38 7.83
N LEU A 158 8.84 -13.43 8.64
CA LEU A 158 10.15 -12.79 8.44
C LEU A 158 11.30 -13.75 8.75
N GLU A 159 11.18 -14.57 9.80
CA GLU A 159 12.14 -15.65 10.08
C GLU A 159 12.17 -16.67 8.93
N THR A 160 11.00 -17.04 8.42
CA THR A 160 10.87 -17.96 7.28
C THR A 160 11.51 -17.38 6.04
N TRP A 161 11.34 -16.08 5.77
CA TRP A 161 12.05 -15.41 4.68
C TRP A 161 13.56 -15.63 4.78
N HIS A 162 14.16 -15.32 5.93
CA HIS A 162 15.60 -15.43 6.12
C HIS A 162 16.10 -16.88 6.03
N THR A 163 15.47 -17.79 6.77
CA THR A 163 15.89 -19.20 6.83
C THR A 163 15.72 -19.90 5.48
N GLN A 164 14.57 -19.72 4.84
CA GLN A 164 14.29 -20.33 3.54
C GLN A 164 15.10 -19.69 2.42
N LEU A 165 15.45 -18.40 2.50
CA LEU A 165 16.33 -17.80 1.50
C LEU A 165 17.74 -18.39 1.57
N GLN A 166 18.30 -18.55 2.78
CA GLN A 166 19.61 -19.20 2.97
C GLN A 166 19.62 -20.64 2.45
N TRP A 167 18.54 -21.38 2.67
CA TRP A 167 18.39 -22.73 2.16
C TRP A 167 18.19 -22.76 0.62
N ALA A 168 17.30 -21.92 0.11
CA ALA A 168 16.96 -21.86 -1.32
C ALA A 168 18.14 -21.45 -2.18
N MET A 169 19.04 -20.58 -1.70
CA MET A 169 20.28 -20.22 -2.41
C MET A 169 21.17 -21.44 -2.69
N GLN A 170 21.06 -22.49 -1.87
CA GLN A 170 21.82 -23.72 -2.07
C GLN A 170 21.14 -24.69 -3.03
N VAL A 171 19.85 -24.52 -3.33
CA VAL A 171 19.04 -25.55 -4.00
C VAL A 171 18.47 -25.06 -5.34
N PHE A 172 17.98 -23.82 -5.39
CA PHE A 172 17.30 -23.26 -6.56
C PHE A 172 18.12 -22.19 -7.28
N LYS A 173 17.89 -22.05 -8.60
CA LYS A 173 18.52 -21.01 -9.42
C LYS A 173 18.02 -19.60 -9.12
N SER A 174 16.75 -19.46 -8.72
CA SER A 174 16.07 -18.18 -8.48
C SER A 174 15.52 -18.11 -7.05
N PRO A 175 16.39 -18.10 -6.02
CA PRO A 175 16.00 -18.30 -4.63
C PRO A 175 15.06 -17.20 -4.11
N HIS A 176 15.34 -15.93 -4.44
CA HIS A 176 14.51 -14.80 -4.03
C HIS A 176 13.06 -14.92 -4.51
N GLN A 177 12.86 -15.30 -5.78
CA GLN A 177 11.52 -15.50 -6.34
C GLN A 177 10.83 -16.69 -5.67
N VAL A 178 11.55 -17.79 -5.41
CA VAL A 178 10.97 -18.96 -4.75
C VAL A 178 10.43 -18.59 -3.37
N VAL A 179 11.23 -17.92 -2.53
CA VAL A 179 10.79 -17.55 -1.18
C VAL A 179 9.70 -16.46 -1.21
N THR A 180 9.75 -15.53 -2.16
CA THR A 180 8.70 -14.50 -2.32
C THR A 180 7.34 -15.15 -2.60
N VAL A 181 7.33 -16.13 -3.52
CA VAL A 181 6.12 -16.89 -3.86
C VAL A 181 5.66 -17.77 -2.69
N LEU A 182 6.57 -18.32 -1.89
CA LEU A 182 6.22 -19.05 -0.68
C LEU A 182 5.44 -18.17 0.31
N LEU A 183 5.96 -16.97 0.62
CA LEU A 183 5.29 -16.03 1.53
C LEU A 183 3.93 -15.60 0.99
N LEU A 184 3.85 -15.28 -0.31
CA LEU A 184 2.61 -14.89 -0.97
C LEU A 184 1.55 -16.01 -0.87
N GLN A 185 1.93 -17.25 -1.17
CA GLN A 185 1.01 -18.38 -1.07
C GLN A 185 0.63 -18.69 0.39
N ALA A 186 1.53 -18.47 1.35
CA ALA A 186 1.24 -18.64 2.76
C ALA A 186 0.20 -17.62 3.23
N LEU A 187 0.44 -16.33 2.98
CA LEU A 187 -0.50 -15.25 3.29
C LEU A 187 -1.87 -15.47 2.63
N GLY A 188 -1.90 -15.90 1.37
CA GLY A 188 -3.13 -16.19 0.64
C GLY A 188 -3.88 -17.45 1.11
N ALA A 189 -3.24 -18.35 1.86
CA ALA A 189 -3.84 -19.59 2.34
C ALA A 189 -4.13 -19.60 3.85
N LEU A 190 -3.89 -18.48 4.55
CA LEU A 190 -4.19 -18.36 5.97
C LEU A 190 -5.67 -18.64 6.23
N ALA A 191 -5.93 -19.48 7.23
CA ALA A 191 -7.27 -19.82 7.69
C ALA A 191 -7.29 -19.70 9.22
N PRO A 192 -8.07 -18.75 9.80
CA PRO A 192 -8.86 -17.72 9.12
C PRO A 192 -7.99 -16.69 8.36
N PRO A 193 -8.48 -16.06 7.27
CA PRO A 193 -7.71 -15.06 6.56
C PRO A 193 -7.64 -13.74 7.36
N ILE A 194 -6.51 -13.01 7.28
CA ILE A 194 -6.29 -11.74 8.02
C ILE A 194 -7.46 -10.75 7.86
N PRO A 195 -8.01 -10.50 6.65
CA PRO A 195 -9.16 -9.61 6.49
C PRO A 195 -10.39 -10.00 7.32
N ALA A 196 -10.64 -11.30 7.50
CA ALA A 196 -11.76 -11.78 8.32
C ALA A 196 -11.49 -11.52 9.82
N CYS A 197 -10.26 -11.76 10.29
CA CYS A 197 -9.88 -11.45 11.68
C CYS A 197 -9.99 -9.96 11.99
N LEU A 198 -9.54 -9.10 11.06
CA LEU A 198 -9.66 -7.64 11.17
C LEU A 198 -11.13 -7.23 11.23
N SER A 199 -11.95 -7.70 10.29
CA SER A 199 -13.38 -7.35 10.24
C SER A 199 -14.10 -7.74 11.53
N LEU A 200 -13.91 -8.97 12.02
CA LEU A 200 -14.49 -9.43 13.29
C LEU A 200 -14.04 -8.58 14.49
N SER A 201 -12.77 -8.16 14.52
CA SER A 201 -12.26 -7.30 15.59
C SER A 201 -12.86 -5.89 15.52
N MET A 202 -13.02 -5.35 14.32
CA MET A 202 -13.63 -4.04 14.07
C MET A 202 -15.14 -4.02 14.35
N GLU A 203 -15.84 -5.13 14.15
CA GLU A 203 -17.26 -5.29 14.49
C GLU A 203 -17.50 -5.40 16.01
N ARG A 204 -16.57 -6.04 16.73
CA ARG A 204 -16.63 -6.19 18.19
C ARG A 204 -16.20 -4.93 18.94
N ALA A 205 -15.36 -4.09 18.32
CA ALA A 205 -14.86 -2.88 18.95
C ALA A 205 -15.97 -1.84 19.12
N GLY A 206 -16.07 -1.28 20.33
CA GLY A 206 -16.91 -0.11 20.57
C GLY A 206 -16.40 1.11 19.79
N PRO A 207 -17.27 2.08 19.45
CA PRO A 207 -16.91 3.19 18.57
C PRO A 207 -15.77 4.06 19.12
N GLU A 208 -15.65 4.18 20.45
CA GLU A 208 -14.59 4.94 21.14
C GLU A 208 -13.17 4.39 20.93
N VAL A 209 -13.04 3.07 20.78
CA VAL A 209 -11.73 2.39 20.70
C VAL A 209 -11.45 1.84 19.29
N LYS A 210 -12.43 1.87 18.40
CA LYS A 210 -12.38 1.25 17.08
C LYS A 210 -11.23 1.77 16.21
N LEU A 211 -11.09 3.10 16.10
CA LEU A 211 -10.01 3.71 15.35
C LEU A 211 -8.64 3.42 15.98
N GLY A 212 -8.53 3.52 17.31
CA GLY A 212 -7.29 3.22 18.03
C GLY A 212 -6.82 1.76 17.84
N LEU A 213 -7.75 0.81 17.88
CA LEU A 213 -7.47 -0.60 17.59
C LEU A 213 -7.03 -0.81 16.14
N LEU A 214 -7.67 -0.15 15.18
CA LEU A 214 -7.27 -0.24 13.77
C LEU A 214 -5.84 0.28 13.55
N LEU A 215 -5.50 1.41 14.19
CA LEU A 215 -4.17 2.03 14.10
C LEU A 215 -3.08 1.12 14.68
N SER A 216 -3.32 0.46 15.80
CA SER A 216 -2.33 -0.46 16.41
C SER A 216 -2.13 -1.73 15.58
N LEU A 217 -3.20 -2.28 15.00
CA LEU A 217 -3.12 -3.42 14.08
C LEU A 217 -2.35 -3.04 12.81
N TYR A 218 -2.65 -1.87 12.25
CA TYR A 218 -1.93 -1.36 11.08
C TYR A 218 -0.46 -1.11 11.39
N GLU A 219 -0.14 -0.52 12.55
CA GLU A 219 1.25 -0.32 12.99
C GLU A 219 2.03 -1.63 13.02
N THR A 220 1.44 -2.68 13.62
CA THR A 220 2.01 -4.04 13.64
C THR A 220 2.33 -4.54 12.22
N THR A 221 1.42 -4.31 11.27
CA THR A 221 1.59 -4.70 9.86
C THR A 221 2.68 -3.86 9.17
N THR A 222 2.75 -2.56 9.45
CA THR A 222 3.77 -1.67 8.88
C THR A 222 5.16 -1.99 9.41
N PHE A 223 5.27 -2.43 10.66
CA PHE A 223 6.55 -2.87 11.24
C PHE A 223 7.07 -4.10 10.49
N PHE A 224 6.21 -5.10 10.28
CA PHE A 224 6.51 -6.27 9.46
C PHE A 224 6.92 -5.89 8.04
N ALA A 225 6.12 -5.07 7.36
CA ALA A 225 6.37 -4.67 5.97
C ALA A 225 7.71 -3.94 5.83
N ARG A 226 8.06 -3.05 6.77
CA ARG A 226 9.38 -2.38 6.80
C ARG A 226 10.52 -3.37 7.07
N GLY A 227 10.31 -4.34 7.94
CA GLY A 227 11.28 -5.42 8.19
C GLY A 227 11.55 -6.24 6.93
N LEU A 228 10.50 -6.59 6.19
CA LEU A 228 10.60 -7.34 4.95
C LEU A 228 11.18 -6.50 3.80
N GLU A 229 10.79 -5.23 3.68
CA GLU A 229 11.41 -4.26 2.75
C GLU A 229 12.92 -4.17 3.00
N ALA A 230 13.34 -3.96 4.25
CA ALA A 230 14.75 -3.87 4.62
C ALA A 230 15.51 -5.18 4.32
N ALA A 231 14.90 -6.34 4.55
CA ALA A 231 15.47 -7.64 4.23
C ALA A 231 15.60 -7.90 2.73
N MET A 232 14.64 -7.43 1.92
CA MET A 232 14.64 -7.57 0.46
C MET A 232 15.49 -6.50 -0.24
N MET A 233 15.77 -5.37 0.42
CA MET A 233 16.41 -4.22 -0.24
C MET A 233 17.76 -4.56 -0.90
N PRO A 234 18.67 -5.33 -0.27
CA PRO A 234 19.96 -5.68 -0.88
C PRO A 234 19.83 -6.51 -2.15
N CYS A 235 18.76 -7.30 -2.27
CA CYS A 235 18.54 -8.25 -3.36
C CYS A 235 17.37 -7.88 -4.28
N LEU A 236 16.78 -6.69 -4.13
CA LEU A 236 15.56 -6.32 -4.85
C LEU A 236 15.73 -6.40 -6.37
N LYS A 237 16.95 -6.13 -6.88
CA LYS A 237 17.27 -6.21 -8.32
C LYS A 237 17.18 -7.63 -8.89
N ASP A 238 17.39 -8.63 -8.04
CA ASP A 238 17.33 -10.06 -8.39
C ASP A 238 15.93 -10.64 -8.12
N CYS A 239 15.03 -9.86 -7.52
CA CYS A 239 13.66 -10.24 -7.27
C CYS A 239 12.77 -10.00 -8.50
N ASN A 240 11.75 -10.83 -8.64
CA ASN A 240 10.65 -10.55 -9.56
C ASN A 240 9.76 -9.45 -8.95
N LEU A 241 9.90 -8.21 -9.43
CA LEU A 241 9.18 -7.05 -8.89
C LEU A 241 7.65 -7.18 -8.95
N VAL A 242 7.11 -7.94 -9.92
CA VAL A 242 5.66 -8.21 -9.98
C VAL A 242 5.23 -9.04 -8.77
N LYS A 243 6.01 -10.06 -8.42
CA LYS A 243 5.75 -10.89 -7.23
C LYS A 243 5.98 -10.15 -5.92
N VAL A 244 6.94 -9.22 -5.88
CA VAL A 244 7.11 -8.31 -4.74
C VAL A 244 5.89 -7.40 -4.61
N GLY A 245 5.37 -6.84 -5.71
CA GLY A 245 4.14 -6.05 -5.70
C GLY A 245 2.92 -6.85 -5.22
N GLU A 246 2.73 -8.09 -5.68
CA GLU A 246 1.67 -8.98 -5.17
C GLU A 246 1.81 -9.24 -3.66
N LEU A 247 3.04 -9.33 -3.15
CA LEU A 247 3.33 -9.52 -1.72
C LEU A 247 3.03 -8.25 -0.90
N VAL A 248 3.33 -7.08 -1.45
CA VAL A 248 2.96 -5.77 -0.86
C VAL A 248 1.43 -5.68 -0.74
N GLU A 249 0.69 -6.00 -1.80
CA GLU A 249 -0.78 -6.02 -1.79
C GLU A 249 -1.33 -7.07 -0.81
N ALA A 250 -0.72 -8.26 -0.72
CA ALA A 250 -1.13 -9.26 0.27
C ALA A 250 -0.91 -8.80 1.72
N THR A 251 0.05 -7.90 1.94
CA THR A 251 0.39 -7.37 3.28
C THR A 251 -0.51 -6.20 3.68
N TYR A 252 -0.69 -5.21 2.80
CA TYR A 252 -1.45 -3.99 3.09
C TYR A 252 -2.93 -4.05 2.69
N GLY A 253 -3.27 -4.88 1.70
CA GLY A 253 -4.63 -5.05 1.18
C GLY A 253 -5.70 -5.32 2.23
N PRO A 254 -5.45 -6.07 3.33
CA PRO A 254 -6.44 -6.27 4.39
C PRO A 254 -6.98 -4.99 5.03
N TYR A 255 -6.22 -3.88 5.00
CA TYR A 255 -6.62 -2.60 5.62
C TYR A 255 -7.35 -1.64 4.68
N LYS A 256 -7.31 -1.93 3.39
CA LYS A 256 -7.87 -1.09 2.32
C LYS A 256 -9.34 -0.70 2.51
N PRO A 257 -10.25 -1.61 2.92
CA PRO A 257 -11.65 -1.23 3.18
C PRO A 257 -11.79 -0.15 4.25
N PHE A 258 -10.95 -0.21 5.30
CA PHE A 258 -10.96 0.76 6.39
C PHE A 258 -10.27 2.07 6.01
N GLN A 259 -9.21 2.02 5.19
CA GLN A 259 -8.55 3.21 4.64
C GLN A 259 -9.50 4.02 3.75
N LEU A 260 -10.30 3.37 2.90
CA LEU A 260 -11.33 4.03 2.09
C LEU A 260 -12.44 4.65 2.94
N GLN A 261 -12.71 4.08 4.11
CA GLN A 261 -13.69 4.59 5.08
C GLN A 261 -13.07 5.50 6.15
N TYR A 262 -11.80 5.91 5.99
CA TYR A 262 -11.05 6.65 7.01
C TYR A 262 -11.79 7.89 7.51
N ARG A 263 -12.42 8.65 6.60
CA ARG A 263 -13.23 9.82 6.96
C ARG A 263 -14.28 9.47 8.02
N ALA A 264 -15.08 8.42 7.79
CA ALA A 264 -16.19 8.08 8.68
C ALA A 264 -15.67 7.64 10.06
N LEU A 265 -14.59 6.85 10.08
CA LEU A 265 -13.95 6.39 11.30
C LEU A 265 -13.37 7.55 12.14
N GLU A 266 -12.66 8.48 11.48
CA GLU A 266 -12.08 9.64 12.17
C GLU A 266 -13.16 10.63 12.62
N GLU A 267 -14.17 10.89 11.78
CA GLU A 267 -15.28 11.78 12.10
C GLU A 267 -16.08 11.27 13.30
N GLU A 268 -16.43 9.97 13.33
CA GLU A 268 -17.09 9.35 14.49
C GLU A 268 -16.24 9.46 15.76
N ASN A 269 -14.95 9.11 15.68
CA ASN A 269 -14.02 9.19 16.80
C ASN A 269 -13.90 10.63 17.35
N LEU A 270 -13.68 11.61 16.47
CA LEU A 270 -13.53 13.02 16.83
C LEU A 270 -14.80 13.58 17.47
N LEU A 271 -15.98 13.25 16.91
CA LEU A 271 -17.24 13.73 17.44
C LEU A 271 -17.50 13.11 18.83
N ILE A 272 -17.23 11.82 19.05
CA ILE A 272 -17.39 11.20 20.37
C ILE A 272 -16.47 11.87 21.39
N GLN A 273 -15.18 12.03 21.07
CA GLN A 273 -14.21 12.68 21.95
C GLN A 273 -14.58 14.14 22.24
N MET A 274 -15.08 14.89 21.24
CA MET A 274 -15.53 16.27 21.43
C MET A 274 -16.76 16.36 22.35
N SER A 275 -17.72 15.44 22.28
CA SER A 275 -18.85 15.43 23.24
C SER A 275 -18.42 15.17 24.67
N ALA A 276 -17.29 14.50 24.89
CA ALA A 276 -16.75 14.28 26.22
C ALA A 276 -15.98 15.50 26.76
N VAL A 277 -15.74 16.53 25.94
CA VAL A 277 -15.11 17.77 26.38
C VAL A 277 -16.14 18.63 27.12
N PRO A 278 -15.99 18.83 28.44
CA PRO A 278 -16.87 19.74 29.17
C PRO A 278 -16.62 21.18 28.71
N LEU A 279 -17.71 21.87 28.36
CA LEU A 279 -17.72 23.30 28.04
C LEU A 279 -18.50 24.09 29.09
N GLU A 280 -19.40 23.43 29.81
CA GLU A 280 -20.24 24.04 30.82
C GLU A 280 -20.42 23.10 32.01
N HIS A 281 -19.94 23.53 33.17
CA HIS A 281 -20.16 22.84 34.44
C HIS A 281 -20.09 23.85 35.59
N GLY A 282 -20.95 23.69 36.60
CA GLY A 282 -20.87 24.48 37.83
C GLY A 282 -21.18 25.98 37.66
N GLU A 283 -20.41 26.80 38.38
CA GLU A 283 -20.58 28.26 38.43
C GLU A 283 -20.00 28.95 37.18
N ILE A 284 -20.29 30.25 37.02
CA ILE A 284 -19.84 31.05 35.86
C ILE A 284 -18.31 31.00 35.70
N LEU A 285 -17.58 31.10 36.81
CA LEU A 285 -16.11 31.10 36.78
C LEU A 285 -15.55 29.76 36.28
N ASP A 286 -16.16 28.65 36.69
CA ASP A 286 -15.80 27.30 36.27
C ASP A 286 -16.11 27.11 34.79
N CYS A 287 -17.28 27.58 34.32
CA CYS A 287 -17.64 27.54 32.91
C CYS A 287 -16.62 28.29 32.03
N VAL A 288 -16.16 29.47 32.47
CA VAL A 288 -15.15 30.26 31.76
C VAL A 288 -13.79 29.56 31.74
N GLN A 289 -13.42 28.89 32.84
CA GLN A 289 -12.21 28.08 32.88
C GLN A 289 -12.31 26.88 31.94
N GLU A 290 -13.42 26.14 31.94
CA GLU A 290 -13.63 25.02 31.02
C GLU A 290 -13.61 25.45 29.56
N LEU A 291 -14.21 26.60 29.22
CA LEU A 291 -14.08 27.19 27.88
C LEU A 291 -12.61 27.42 27.51
N SER A 292 -11.79 27.94 28.42
CA SER A 292 -10.36 28.13 28.17
C SER A 292 -9.62 26.82 27.97
N HIS A 293 -9.91 25.78 28.77
CA HIS A 293 -9.27 24.45 28.63
C HIS A 293 -9.74 23.71 27.37
N SER A 294 -10.97 23.96 26.92
CA SER A 294 -11.56 23.32 25.75
C SER A 294 -10.83 23.66 24.45
N VAL A 295 -10.23 24.86 24.35
CA VAL A 295 -9.40 25.27 23.20
C VAL A 295 -8.21 24.32 23.04
N SER A 296 -7.45 24.09 24.12
CA SER A 296 -6.29 23.18 24.08
C SER A 296 -6.71 21.73 23.75
N LYS A 297 -7.88 21.30 24.24
CA LYS A 297 -8.43 19.97 23.93
C LYS A 297 -8.80 19.86 22.44
N LEU A 298 -9.46 20.87 21.86
CA LEU A 298 -9.81 20.91 20.44
C LEU A 298 -8.58 20.71 19.55
N PHE A 299 -7.51 21.48 19.77
CA PHE A 299 -6.32 21.38 18.93
C PHE A 299 -5.48 20.13 19.22
N GLY A 300 -5.57 19.58 20.43
CA GLY A 300 -5.05 18.25 20.72
C GLY A 300 -5.74 17.16 19.88
N LEU A 301 -7.07 17.19 19.81
CA LEU A 301 -7.87 16.29 18.96
C LEU A 301 -7.55 16.48 17.48
N ALA A 302 -7.50 17.73 17.02
CA ALA A 302 -7.19 18.05 15.62
C ALA A 302 -5.79 17.57 15.22
N SER A 303 -4.80 17.73 16.10
CA SER A 303 -3.43 17.26 15.87
C SER A 303 -3.34 15.74 15.84
N ALA A 304 -4.02 15.06 16.76
CA ALA A 304 -4.09 13.60 16.78
C ALA A 304 -4.75 13.04 15.50
N ALA A 305 -5.79 13.68 14.98
CA ALA A 305 -6.39 13.29 13.71
C ALA A 305 -5.40 13.37 12.53
N VAL A 306 -4.49 14.36 12.52
CA VAL A 306 -3.40 14.41 11.53
C VAL A 306 -2.48 13.19 11.69
N ASP A 307 -2.08 12.86 12.93
CA ASP A 307 -1.24 11.68 13.21
C ASP A 307 -1.91 10.38 12.74
N HIS A 308 -3.19 10.18 13.07
CA HIS A 308 -3.97 9.03 12.66
C HIS A 308 -4.05 8.91 11.13
N CYS A 309 -4.31 10.02 10.42
CA CYS A 309 -4.37 10.05 8.96
C CYS A 309 -3.04 9.62 8.35
N LEU A 310 -1.92 10.17 8.83
CA LEU A 310 -0.60 9.86 8.30
C LEU A 310 -0.18 8.43 8.62
N GLN A 311 -0.53 7.94 9.82
CA GLN A 311 -0.24 6.57 10.24
C GLN A 311 -1.01 5.55 9.38
N LEU A 312 -2.33 5.69 9.23
CA LEU A 312 -3.16 4.68 8.57
C LEU A 312 -3.12 4.77 7.04
N THR A 313 -3.02 5.97 6.48
CA THR A 313 -3.24 6.19 5.04
C THR A 313 -2.01 6.71 4.29
N ASP A 314 -0.91 6.93 5.01
CA ASP A 314 0.33 7.48 4.44
C ASP A 314 0.17 8.83 3.72
N GLY A 315 -0.88 9.58 4.09
CA GLY A 315 -1.24 10.87 3.49
C GLY A 315 -2.24 10.79 2.32
N LEU A 316 -2.63 9.59 1.88
CA LEU A 316 -3.65 9.42 0.84
C LEU A 316 -5.06 9.78 1.35
N GLY A 317 -5.31 9.67 2.65
CA GLY A 317 -6.60 9.98 3.29
C GLY A 317 -6.85 11.46 3.59
N VAL A 318 -5.97 12.38 3.16
CA VAL A 318 -6.04 13.81 3.51
C VAL A 318 -7.37 14.46 3.12
N GLY A 319 -7.96 14.09 1.97
CA GLY A 319 -9.28 14.58 1.58
C GLY A 319 -10.39 14.18 2.57
N GLY A 320 -10.26 13.01 3.19
CA GLY A 320 -11.14 12.56 4.28
C GLY A 320 -10.86 13.29 5.60
N LEU A 321 -9.58 13.47 5.94
CA LEU A 321 -9.13 14.21 7.13
C LEU A 321 -9.70 15.64 7.15
N LEU A 322 -9.58 16.39 6.06
CA LEU A 322 -10.07 17.77 5.99
C LEU A 322 -11.59 17.86 6.25
N LYS A 323 -12.35 16.86 5.78
CA LYS A 323 -13.80 16.77 6.01
C LYS A 323 -14.13 16.40 7.47
N ALA A 324 -13.34 15.52 8.10
CA ALA A 324 -13.51 15.15 9.51
C ALA A 324 -13.15 16.32 10.44
N LEU A 325 -12.06 17.05 10.16
CA LEU A 325 -11.68 18.27 10.88
C LEU A 325 -12.77 19.34 10.78
N ARG A 326 -13.38 19.52 9.61
CA ARG A 326 -14.54 20.41 9.44
C ARG A 326 -15.68 20.06 10.40
N ALA A 327 -16.04 18.78 10.49
CA ALA A 327 -17.10 18.34 11.38
C ALA A 327 -16.75 18.60 12.86
N LEU A 328 -15.48 18.39 13.24
CA LEU A 328 -14.95 18.69 14.57
C LEU A 328 -15.08 20.19 14.91
N PHE A 329 -14.57 21.08 14.07
CA PHE A 329 -14.62 22.53 14.29
C PHE A 329 -16.06 23.05 14.28
N HIS A 330 -16.93 22.51 13.42
CA HIS A 330 -18.35 22.87 13.39
C HIS A 330 -19.07 22.49 14.69
N LYS A 331 -18.85 21.25 15.18
CA LYS A 331 -19.40 20.80 16.47
C LYS A 331 -18.90 21.68 17.61
N TYR A 332 -17.59 21.90 17.69
CA TYR A 332 -17.00 22.75 18.73
C TYR A 332 -17.55 24.17 18.68
N SER A 333 -17.66 24.78 17.50
CA SER A 333 -18.21 26.14 17.35
C SER A 333 -19.65 26.23 17.85
N SER A 334 -20.48 25.23 17.54
CA SER A 334 -21.85 25.11 18.05
C SER A 334 -21.88 24.99 19.58
N ASP A 335 -21.13 24.05 20.14
CA ASP A 335 -21.13 23.79 21.58
C ASP A 335 -20.54 24.98 22.38
N PHE A 336 -19.48 25.60 21.86
CA PHE A 336 -18.87 26.82 22.41
C PHE A 336 -19.86 27.99 22.38
N SER A 337 -20.59 28.18 21.27
CA SER A 337 -21.62 29.23 21.17
C SER A 337 -22.78 29.00 22.15
N ASN A 338 -23.21 27.76 22.32
CA ASN A 338 -24.25 27.41 23.29
C ASN A 338 -23.80 27.67 24.74
N ALA A 339 -22.55 27.32 25.07
CA ALA A 339 -21.97 27.62 26.38
C ALA A 339 -21.87 29.13 26.64
N LEU A 340 -21.48 29.93 25.64
CA LEU A 340 -21.50 31.40 25.75
C LEU A 340 -22.91 31.96 25.98
N LEU A 341 -23.92 31.44 25.28
CA LEU A 341 -25.32 31.83 25.49
C LEU A 341 -25.79 31.45 26.90
N SER A 342 -25.37 30.31 27.44
CA SER A 342 -25.70 29.89 28.79
C SER A 342 -25.04 30.80 29.84
N ILE A 343 -23.74 31.11 29.69
CA ILE A 343 -23.03 32.05 30.56
C ILE A 343 -23.69 33.43 30.51
N ARG A 344 -24.07 33.91 29.33
CA ARG A 344 -24.78 35.19 29.17
C ARG A 344 -26.08 35.24 29.97
N LYS A 345 -26.87 34.16 29.94
CA LYS A 345 -28.09 34.01 30.74
C LYS A 345 -27.79 33.96 32.24
N LYS A 346 -26.76 33.21 32.66
CA LYS A 346 -26.32 33.12 34.07
C LYS A 346 -25.87 34.48 34.62
N CYS A 347 -25.27 35.33 33.77
CA CYS A 347 -24.89 36.70 34.10
C CYS A 347 -26.06 37.71 34.04
N GLN A 348 -27.29 37.29 33.72
CA GLN A 348 -28.48 38.15 33.61
C GLN A 348 -28.32 39.34 32.64
N LEU A 349 -27.45 39.22 31.63
CA LEU A 349 -27.11 40.32 30.71
C LEU A 349 -28.27 40.70 29.76
N ASP A 350 -29.32 39.89 29.69
CA ASP A 350 -30.51 40.13 28.85
C ASP A 350 -31.68 40.78 29.63
N GLU A 351 -31.58 40.88 30.96
CA GLU A 351 -32.56 41.59 31.79
C GLU A 351 -32.13 43.06 31.94
N ILE A 352 -32.91 43.99 31.38
CA ILE A 352 -32.72 45.43 31.61
C ILE A 352 -33.45 45.77 32.91
N PRO A 353 -32.76 46.09 34.02
CA PRO A 353 -33.45 46.45 35.25
C PRO A 353 -34.14 47.79 35.04
N SER A 354 -35.43 47.87 35.34
CA SER A 354 -36.25 49.06 35.07
C SER A 354 -35.94 50.27 35.96
N ASP A 355 -35.05 50.17 36.97
CA ASP A 355 -34.78 51.28 37.90
C ASP A 355 -33.47 51.18 38.74
N SER A 356 -32.42 50.49 38.28
CA SER A 356 -31.19 50.34 39.07
C SER A 356 -30.15 51.43 38.78
N LEU A 357 -29.75 52.18 39.81
CA LEU A 357 -28.45 52.86 39.89
C LEU A 357 -27.36 51.90 39.39
N PHE A 358 -26.53 52.36 38.45
CA PHE A 358 -25.41 51.59 37.89
C PHE A 358 -24.55 50.99 39.04
N GLN A 359 -24.70 49.69 39.28
CA GLN A 359 -23.81 48.94 40.16
C GLN A 359 -22.66 48.41 39.31
N GLU A 360 -21.43 48.75 39.67
CA GLU A 360 -20.22 48.27 39.00
C GLU A 360 -20.03 46.77 39.24
N ASP A 361 -20.53 45.95 38.31
CA ASP A 361 -20.42 44.50 38.40
C ASP A 361 -19.07 44.01 37.85
N TRP A 362 -18.01 44.28 38.63
CA TRP A 362 -16.61 43.97 38.27
C TRP A 362 -16.40 42.48 37.93
N GLY A 363 -17.22 41.56 38.48
CA GLY A 363 -17.18 40.14 38.16
C GLY A 363 -17.62 39.80 36.74
N ALA A 364 -18.69 40.44 36.24
CA ALA A 364 -19.16 40.28 34.87
C ALA A 364 -18.14 40.84 33.87
N PHE A 365 -17.51 41.97 34.19
CA PHE A 365 -16.44 42.54 33.38
C PHE A 365 -15.21 41.62 33.30
N GLN A 366 -14.73 41.09 34.42
CA GLN A 366 -13.60 40.14 34.45
C GLN A 366 -13.92 38.86 33.67
N THR A 367 -15.16 38.37 33.75
CA THR A 367 -15.65 37.22 32.99
C THR A 367 -15.62 37.50 31.49
N ALA A 368 -16.13 38.65 31.05
CA ALA A 368 -16.11 39.05 29.64
C ALA A 368 -14.67 39.18 29.10
N VAL A 369 -13.76 39.79 29.86
CA VAL A 369 -12.34 39.91 29.46
C VAL A 369 -11.70 38.52 29.30
N ARG A 370 -11.97 37.58 30.21
CA ARG A 370 -11.46 36.20 30.10
C ARG A 370 -12.00 35.50 28.87
N ILE A 371 -13.30 35.59 28.59
CA ILE A 371 -13.92 35.01 27.39
C ILE A 371 -13.31 35.60 26.12
N ILE A 372 -13.13 36.92 26.05
CA ILE A 372 -12.46 37.57 24.91
C ILE A 372 -11.02 37.05 24.75
N GLY A 373 -10.29 36.88 25.87
CA GLY A 373 -8.97 36.26 25.87
C GLY A 373 -8.99 34.83 25.31
N THR A 374 -9.96 34.00 25.71
CA THR A 374 -10.15 32.65 25.18
C THR A 374 -10.46 32.65 23.68
N CYS A 375 -11.32 33.55 23.20
CA CYS A 375 -11.58 33.71 21.76
C CYS A 375 -10.33 34.14 20.99
N GLY A 376 -9.53 35.05 21.56
CA GLY A 376 -8.24 35.46 20.98
C GLY A 376 -7.26 34.29 20.88
N GLU A 377 -7.19 33.46 21.92
CA GLU A 377 -6.35 32.27 21.94
C GLU A 377 -6.82 31.21 20.93
N LEU A 378 -8.14 31.00 20.81
CA LEU A 378 -8.73 30.11 19.79
C LEU A 378 -8.32 30.54 18.38
N LEU A 379 -8.47 31.83 18.05
CA LEU A 379 -8.08 32.36 16.72
C LEU A 379 -6.58 32.22 16.47
N ARG A 380 -5.75 32.46 17.49
CA ARG A 380 -4.29 32.31 17.40
C ARG A 380 -3.90 30.85 17.13
N GLN A 381 -4.45 29.91 17.90
CA GLN A 381 -4.19 28.48 17.70
C GLN A 381 -4.74 27.96 16.36
N CYS A 382 -5.85 28.51 15.85
CA CYS A 382 -6.32 28.18 14.50
C CYS A 382 -5.22 28.47 13.47
N GLY A 383 -4.67 29.69 13.44
CA GLY A 383 -3.63 30.06 12.48
C GLY A 383 -2.35 29.22 12.60
N ASP A 384 -1.92 28.91 13.83
CA ASP A 384 -0.78 28.03 14.08
C ASP A 384 -1.04 26.61 13.55
N PHE A 385 -2.24 26.08 13.80
CA PHE A 385 -2.64 24.74 13.36
C PHE A 385 -2.75 24.62 11.85
N GLU A 386 -3.28 25.63 11.15
CA GLU A 386 -3.35 25.65 9.68
C GLU A 386 -1.97 25.50 9.04
N GLN A 387 -0.98 26.26 9.54
CA GLN A 387 0.39 26.20 9.06
C GLN A 387 1.04 24.84 9.35
N GLN A 388 0.81 24.28 10.53
CA GLN A 388 1.29 22.94 10.90
C GLN A 388 0.67 21.86 10.03
N LEU A 389 -0.65 21.91 9.81
CA LEU A 389 -1.40 20.98 8.98
C LEU A 389 -0.84 20.94 7.56
N ALA A 390 -0.66 22.11 6.94
CA ALA A 390 -0.13 22.20 5.58
C ALA A 390 1.29 21.62 5.46
N ASN A 391 2.17 21.93 6.41
CA ASN A 391 3.55 21.42 6.44
C ASN A 391 3.58 19.89 6.64
N ARG A 392 2.74 19.35 7.53
CA ARG A 392 2.68 17.91 7.79
C ARG A 392 2.10 17.14 6.61
N ILE A 393 1.05 17.65 5.97
CA ILE A 393 0.48 17.07 4.75
C ILE A 393 1.53 17.04 3.64
N LEU A 394 2.18 18.16 3.35
CA LEU A 394 3.15 18.23 2.25
C LEU A 394 4.40 17.39 2.51
N SER A 395 4.89 17.30 3.75
CA SER A 395 6.06 16.48 4.06
C SER A 395 5.82 14.98 3.81
N ARG A 396 4.57 14.50 3.94
CA ARG A 396 4.23 13.09 3.73
C ARG A 396 3.59 12.80 2.38
N ALA A 397 2.51 13.49 2.05
CA ALA A 397 1.74 13.29 0.82
C ALA A 397 2.36 14.00 -0.39
N GLY A 398 3.24 14.99 -0.17
CA GLY A 398 3.92 15.70 -1.26
C GLY A 398 4.76 14.78 -2.15
N LYS A 399 5.19 13.61 -1.67
CA LYS A 399 5.91 12.60 -2.48
C LYS A 399 5.10 12.06 -3.66
N TYR A 400 3.77 12.19 -3.61
CA TYR A 400 2.87 11.77 -4.70
C TYR A 400 2.73 12.82 -5.80
N LEU A 401 3.12 14.07 -5.53
CA LEU A 401 3.25 15.09 -6.57
C LEU A 401 4.53 14.81 -7.36
N SER A 402 4.41 14.52 -8.66
CA SER A 402 5.59 14.55 -9.53
C SER A 402 6.14 15.98 -9.61
N ASP A 403 7.45 16.14 -9.78
CA ASP A 403 8.07 17.46 -10.01
C ASP A 403 7.49 18.18 -11.25
N SER A 404 6.86 17.42 -12.15
CA SER A 404 6.20 17.85 -13.38
C SER A 404 4.69 18.01 -13.29
N TYR A 405 4.05 17.81 -12.12
CA TYR A 405 2.59 17.85 -12.02
C TYR A 405 2.04 19.22 -12.42
N SER A 406 1.28 19.26 -13.51
CA SER A 406 0.47 20.40 -13.92
C SER A 406 -1.01 19.98 -13.90
N PRO A 407 -1.94 20.79 -13.37
CA PRO A 407 -3.36 20.44 -13.31
C PRO A 407 -4.00 20.15 -14.69
N CYS A 408 -3.37 20.55 -15.80
CA CYS A 408 -3.81 20.25 -17.17
C CYS A 408 -3.41 18.85 -17.68
N SER A 409 -2.59 18.10 -16.95
CA SER A 409 -2.03 16.82 -17.41
C SER A 409 -3.03 15.64 -17.38
N LEU A 410 -4.24 15.83 -16.83
CA LEU A 410 -5.27 14.78 -16.72
C LEU A 410 -6.22 14.71 -17.92
N SER A 411 -6.17 15.68 -18.84
CA SER A 411 -6.95 15.67 -20.09
C SER A 411 -6.28 14.82 -21.18
N GLY A 412 -6.30 13.50 -21.02
CA GLY A 412 -6.42 12.48 -22.08
C GLY A 412 -5.44 12.41 -23.26
N LEU A 413 -4.47 13.32 -23.43
CA LEU A 413 -3.54 13.31 -24.57
C LEU A 413 -2.17 13.81 -24.13
N GLN A 414 -1.31 12.91 -23.65
CA GLN A 414 0.13 13.15 -23.74
C GLN A 414 0.89 11.83 -23.95
N GLU A 415 1.58 11.75 -25.09
CA GLU A 415 2.62 10.77 -25.36
C GLU A 415 3.74 10.88 -24.30
N PRO A 416 4.38 9.78 -23.91
CA PRO A 416 5.40 9.80 -22.87
C PRO A 416 6.62 10.62 -23.32
N SER A 417 6.90 11.73 -22.63
CA SER A 417 8.17 12.45 -22.80
C SER A 417 9.31 11.61 -22.19
N PRO A 418 10.51 11.61 -22.80
CA PRO A 418 11.62 10.78 -22.33
C PRO A 418 12.45 11.58 -21.31
N GLU A 419 11.99 11.67 -20.06
CA GLU A 419 12.81 12.21 -18.97
C GLU A 419 13.06 11.16 -17.88
N LYS A 420 14.26 10.58 -17.95
CA LYS A 420 15.02 9.86 -16.90
C LYS A 420 14.18 9.27 -15.76
N HIS A 421 13.37 8.27 -16.06
CA HIS A 421 12.95 7.32 -15.04
C HIS A 421 14.20 6.62 -14.48
N SER A 422 14.44 6.72 -13.17
CA SER A 422 15.15 5.64 -12.50
C SER A 422 14.32 4.37 -12.71
N PRO A 423 14.79 3.37 -13.47
CA PRO A 423 13.95 2.24 -13.88
C PRO A 423 13.72 1.23 -12.76
N PHE A 424 14.06 1.60 -11.52
CA PHE A 424 14.05 0.72 -10.36
C PHE A 424 13.29 1.41 -9.23
N LYS A 425 11.96 1.31 -9.28
CA LYS A 425 11.09 1.83 -8.24
C LYS A 425 10.74 0.70 -7.28
N ASN A 426 10.79 1.00 -5.98
CA ASN A 426 10.61 0.03 -4.92
C ASN A 426 9.10 -0.21 -4.66
N PRO A 427 8.56 -1.42 -4.92
CA PRO A 427 7.11 -1.68 -4.76
C PRO A 427 6.59 -1.38 -3.35
N TRP A 428 7.43 -1.52 -2.31
CA TRP A 428 7.07 -1.23 -0.93
C TRP A 428 6.77 0.26 -0.68
N GLN A 429 7.37 1.15 -1.47
CA GLN A 429 7.22 2.61 -1.34
C GLN A 429 6.16 3.17 -2.28
N GLU A 430 5.79 2.42 -3.31
CA GLU A 430 4.80 2.81 -4.33
C GLU A 430 3.38 2.37 -4.01
N HIS A 431 3.17 1.63 -2.92
CA HIS A 431 1.84 1.18 -2.52
C HIS A 431 0.88 2.37 -2.40
N ASN A 432 -0.11 2.40 -3.30
CA ASN A 432 -1.10 3.45 -3.41
C ASN A 432 -2.48 2.85 -3.63
N TYR A 433 -3.14 2.54 -2.50
CA TYR A 433 -4.46 1.95 -2.51
C TYR A 433 -5.52 2.86 -3.17
N LEU A 434 -5.35 4.19 -3.08
CA LEU A 434 -6.34 5.17 -3.54
C LEU A 434 -6.35 5.30 -5.06
N GLN A 435 -5.17 5.31 -5.69
CA GLN A 435 -5.07 5.36 -7.15
C GLN A 435 -5.70 4.13 -7.82
N ALA A 436 -5.61 2.95 -7.20
CA ALA A 436 -6.18 1.72 -7.73
C ALA A 436 -7.72 1.67 -7.63
N GLU A 437 -8.29 2.13 -6.52
CA GLU A 437 -9.73 1.99 -6.26
C GLU A 437 -10.55 3.21 -6.65
N SER A 438 -10.01 4.40 -6.46
CA SER A 438 -10.73 5.66 -6.62
C SER A 438 -9.84 6.70 -7.32
N PRO A 439 -9.61 6.55 -8.65
CA PRO A 439 -8.76 7.46 -9.40
C PRO A 439 -9.23 8.93 -9.33
N ALA A 440 -10.54 9.14 -9.20
CA ALA A 440 -11.13 10.47 -9.08
C ALA A 440 -10.76 11.14 -7.73
N GLU A 441 -10.84 10.41 -6.62
CA GLU A 441 -10.44 10.94 -5.31
C GLU A 441 -8.92 11.14 -5.23
N TYR A 442 -8.14 10.27 -5.88
CA TYR A 442 -6.71 10.47 -6.02
C TYR A 442 -6.37 11.74 -6.82
N ALA A 443 -7.07 12.00 -7.93
CA ALA A 443 -6.89 13.24 -8.70
C ALA A 443 -7.23 14.49 -7.86
N ALA A 444 -8.35 14.46 -7.14
CA ALA A 444 -8.74 15.55 -6.24
C ALA A 444 -7.72 15.78 -5.11
N LEU A 445 -7.11 14.70 -4.58
CA LEU A 445 -6.01 14.80 -3.64
C LEU A 445 -4.80 15.52 -4.26
N LEU A 446 -4.39 15.14 -5.48
CA LEU A 446 -3.25 15.78 -6.15
C LEU A 446 -3.49 17.28 -6.41
N GLU A 447 -4.72 17.67 -6.80
CA GLU A 447 -5.10 19.08 -6.89
C GLU A 447 -5.00 19.81 -5.55
N THR A 448 -5.47 19.18 -4.47
CA THR A 448 -5.36 19.72 -3.11
C THR A 448 -3.90 19.90 -2.68
N LEU A 449 -3.04 18.92 -2.96
CA LEU A 449 -1.62 19.01 -2.64
C LEU A 449 -0.90 20.07 -3.48
N TYR A 450 -1.25 20.19 -4.76
CA TYR A 450 -0.69 21.20 -5.64
C TYR A 450 -1.06 22.61 -5.19
N THR A 451 -2.34 22.85 -4.87
CA THR A 451 -2.82 24.13 -4.37
C THR A 451 -2.12 24.50 -3.05
N LEU A 452 -2.04 23.57 -2.09
CA LEU A 452 -1.29 23.74 -0.85
C LEU A 452 0.18 24.13 -1.10
N LYS A 453 0.87 23.41 -1.99
CA LYS A 453 2.26 23.69 -2.37
C LYS A 453 2.41 25.11 -2.91
N VAL A 454 1.60 25.51 -3.88
CA VAL A 454 1.67 26.86 -4.50
C VAL A 454 1.41 27.96 -3.48
N SER A 455 0.42 27.78 -2.60
CA SER A 455 0.06 28.79 -1.59
C SER A 455 1.13 29.03 -0.52
N LEU A 456 2.00 28.05 -0.24
CA LEU A 456 3.12 28.20 0.70
C LEU A 456 4.34 28.88 0.07
N PHE A 457 4.50 28.83 -1.25
CA PHE A 457 5.63 29.42 -1.98
C PHE A 457 5.35 30.84 -2.52
N LEU A 458 4.11 31.33 -2.45
CA LEU A 458 3.80 32.73 -2.75
C LEU A 458 4.05 33.60 -1.51
N PRO A 459 4.87 34.67 -1.60
CA PRO A 459 4.96 35.64 -0.51
C PRO A 459 3.58 36.26 -0.31
N LEU A 460 3.10 36.29 0.93
CA LEU A 460 1.98 37.13 1.35
C LEU A 460 2.25 38.56 0.88
N VAL A 461 1.60 38.99 -0.21
CA VAL A 461 1.55 40.42 -0.53
C VAL A 461 0.75 41.06 0.59
N PRO A 462 1.31 41.98 1.38
CA PRO A 462 0.56 42.61 2.44
C PRO A 462 -0.63 43.35 1.83
N ALA A 463 -1.81 43.16 2.42
CA ALA A 463 -2.99 43.95 2.09
C ALA A 463 -2.62 45.45 2.17
N PRO A 464 -3.03 46.29 1.21
CA PRO A 464 -2.69 47.71 1.25
C PRO A 464 -3.37 48.34 2.47
N THR A 465 -2.60 48.57 3.52
CA THR A 465 -2.92 49.52 4.58
C THR A 465 -2.80 50.92 3.99
N ASN A 466 -3.93 51.61 3.81
CA ASN A 466 -3.91 53.06 3.69
C ASN A 466 -5.11 53.67 4.42
N PRO A 467 -4.89 54.34 5.55
CA PRO A 467 -5.77 55.38 6.03
C PRO A 467 -5.23 56.73 5.53
N SER A 468 -5.92 57.39 4.60
CA SER A 468 -5.70 58.82 4.36
C SER A 468 -6.97 59.52 3.86
N TRP A 469 -7.64 60.19 4.78
CA TRP A 469 -8.42 61.38 4.49
C TRP A 469 -7.45 62.56 4.34
N VAL A 470 -7.40 63.24 3.19
CA VAL A 470 -7.37 64.72 3.03
C VAL A 470 -7.54 65.07 1.53
N SER A 471 -8.67 65.73 1.23
CA SER A 471 -8.90 66.88 0.33
C SER A 471 -8.12 67.07 -0.99
N GLY A 472 -8.87 67.08 -2.11
CA GLY A 472 -8.93 68.23 -3.04
C GLY A 472 -7.91 68.37 -4.20
N LYS A 473 -8.46 68.22 -5.43
CA LYS A 473 -8.08 68.80 -6.75
C LYS A 473 -7.20 68.00 -7.74
N ASN A 474 -7.85 67.73 -8.88
CA ASN A 474 -7.43 67.75 -10.30
C ASN A 474 -6.28 66.86 -10.82
N CYS A 475 -6.72 65.85 -11.60
CA CYS A 475 -6.24 65.39 -12.92
C CYS A 475 -4.75 65.53 -13.27
N LEU A 476 -4.13 64.38 -13.58
CA LEU A 476 -3.67 64.01 -14.93
C LEU A 476 -3.42 62.50 -14.99
N ALA A 477 -3.88 61.87 -16.06
CA ALA A 477 -3.79 60.45 -16.32
C ALA A 477 -2.37 60.08 -16.77
N GLU A 478 -1.77 59.05 -16.15
CA GLU A 478 -0.61 58.35 -16.70
C GLU A 478 -1.03 56.94 -17.20
N PRO A 479 -0.50 56.48 -18.34
CA PRO A 479 -0.96 55.26 -19.00
C PRO A 479 -0.35 54.00 -18.37
N VAL A 480 -1.20 53.01 -18.16
CA VAL A 480 -0.83 51.64 -17.75
C VAL A 480 -0.10 50.93 -18.91
N PRO A 481 1.06 50.28 -18.68
CA PRO A 481 1.69 49.44 -19.71
C PRO A 481 0.93 48.11 -19.85
N PRO A 482 0.71 47.61 -21.08
CA PRO A 482 -0.05 46.39 -21.32
C PRO A 482 0.89 45.18 -21.22
N ASN A 483 1.01 44.57 -20.05
CA ASN A 483 1.45 43.17 -19.91
C ASN A 483 1.38 42.68 -18.45
N ARG A 484 0.18 42.70 -17.87
CA ARG A 484 -0.16 41.80 -16.76
C ARG A 484 -1.43 41.07 -17.15
N ALA A 485 -1.26 39.95 -17.86
CA ALA A 485 -2.29 38.94 -17.95
C ALA A 485 -2.65 38.55 -16.51
N PHE A 486 -3.90 38.80 -16.14
CA PHE A 486 -4.51 38.35 -14.90
C PHE A 486 -4.31 36.83 -14.80
N HIS A 487 -3.41 36.38 -13.93
CA HIS A 487 -3.51 35.04 -13.39
C HIS A 487 -4.79 34.97 -12.55
N PRO A 488 -5.63 33.93 -12.70
CA PRO A 488 -6.81 33.78 -11.86
C PRO A 488 -6.34 33.74 -10.40
N HIS A 489 -7.02 34.54 -9.56
CA HIS A 489 -6.80 34.56 -8.12
C HIS A 489 -6.90 33.13 -7.57
N TYR A 490 -5.76 32.49 -7.34
CA TYR A 490 -5.72 31.29 -6.52
C TYR A 490 -6.03 31.73 -5.08
N PRO A 491 -7.03 31.12 -4.43
CA PRO A 491 -7.34 31.46 -3.05
C PRO A 491 -6.09 31.27 -2.18
N SER A 492 -5.80 32.25 -1.33
CA SER A 492 -4.81 32.12 -0.25
C SER A 492 -5.08 30.82 0.52
N LEU A 493 -4.04 30.20 1.10
CA LEU A 493 -4.15 29.07 2.04
C LEU A 493 -5.29 29.31 3.06
N TYR A 494 -5.45 30.59 3.44
CA TYR A 494 -6.51 31.12 4.28
C TYR A 494 -7.93 30.88 3.74
N VAL A 495 -8.19 31.08 2.44
CA VAL A 495 -9.54 30.89 1.85
C VAL A 495 -9.85 29.42 1.63
N LEU A 496 -8.85 28.60 1.26
CA LEU A 496 -9.04 27.15 1.16
C LEU A 496 -9.35 26.56 2.53
N ILE A 497 -8.54 26.85 3.55
CA ILE A 497 -8.74 26.28 4.89
C ILE A 497 -9.91 26.95 5.63
N SER A 498 -10.15 28.26 5.50
CA SER A 498 -11.34 28.95 6.07
C SER A 498 -12.66 28.64 5.35
N GLN A 499 -12.65 28.06 4.15
CA GLN A 499 -13.87 27.49 3.55
C GLN A 499 -14.13 26.05 4.03
N PHE A 500 -13.13 25.41 4.65
CA PHE A 500 -13.18 24.06 5.20
C PHE A 500 -13.30 24.01 6.74
N MET A 501 -12.79 24.99 7.50
CA MET A 501 -13.10 25.23 8.92
C MET A 501 -14.30 26.16 9.05
#